data_AF-A0A8T0C2L0-F1
#
_entry.id   AF-A0A8T0C2L0-F1
#
_cell.length_a   1.000
_cell.length_b   1.000
_cell.length_c   1.000
_cell.angle_alpha   90.00
_cell.angle_beta   90.00
_cell.angle_gamma   90.00
#
_symmetry.space_group_name_H-M   'P 1'
#
loop_
_entity.id
_entity.type
_entity.pdbx_description
1 polymer ?
#
loop_
_entity_poly.entity_id
_entity_poly.type
_entity_poly.pdbx_seq_one_letter_code
_entity_poly.pdbx_strand_id
1 'polypeptide(L)'
;MIFVASMLTLAGCGIAPCIDAQFERKPKVIDKKLLFELELKNGLRFSRTMKCERYYDAMCAARGNSWQLREVGSGVSYKRSSLEFTSATKERLELYLPECFELLKRQAPISLKDFDIIKNGERFYYAESHGNLHVFQSGGYKDIPLHQIKLSFSLKLNGKLIK
;
A
#
# COMPACT_ATOMS: atom_id res chain seq x y z
N MET A 1 47.13 40.61 -11.59
CA MET A 1 46.07 40.18 -10.65
C MET A 1 44.95 39.57 -11.48
N ILE A 2 44.88 38.24 -11.57
CA ILE A 2 43.83 37.53 -12.30
C ILE A 2 43.03 36.71 -11.30
N PHE A 3 41.74 37.03 -11.28
CA PHE A 3 40.63 36.30 -10.70
C PHE A 3 40.68 34.80 -11.03
N VAL A 4 40.12 33.99 -10.12
CA VAL A 4 39.36 32.73 -10.34
C VAL A 4 39.80 31.72 -9.27
N ALA A 5 39.29 31.88 -8.05
CA ALA A 5 39.40 30.85 -7.03
C ALA A 5 38.26 30.98 -6.01
N SER A 6 37.00 30.87 -6.46
CA SER A 6 35.84 30.72 -5.55
C SER A 6 34.55 30.29 -6.29
N MET A 7 34.62 29.26 -7.15
CA MET A 7 33.43 28.66 -7.79
C MET A 7 33.39 27.12 -7.69
N LEU A 8 33.88 26.54 -6.59
CA LEU A 8 33.95 25.07 -6.44
C LEU A 8 33.27 24.50 -5.19
N THR A 9 32.34 25.23 -4.55
CA THR A 9 31.72 24.75 -3.30
C THR A 9 30.20 24.58 -3.32
N LEU A 10 29.51 24.66 -4.47
CA LEU A 10 28.04 24.50 -4.52
C LEU A 10 27.50 23.22 -5.18
N ALA A 11 28.32 22.21 -5.49
CA ALA A 11 27.86 21.00 -6.18
C ALA A 11 27.90 19.69 -5.35
N GLY A 12 28.00 19.79 -4.02
CA GLY A 12 28.19 18.62 -3.14
C GLY A 12 26.92 17.84 -2.77
N CYS A 13 25.73 18.46 -2.85
CA CYS A 13 24.48 17.84 -2.42
C CYS A 13 23.57 17.53 -3.60
N GLY A 14 23.97 16.60 -4.48
CA GLY A 14 23.07 16.15 -5.55
C GLY A 14 23.68 15.24 -6.62
N ILE A 15 24.97 15.38 -6.93
CA ILE A 15 25.56 14.65 -8.08
C ILE A 15 25.66 13.14 -7.81
N ALA A 16 26.11 12.74 -6.61
CA ALA A 16 26.29 11.34 -6.25
C ALA A 16 25.01 10.47 -6.36
N PRO A 17 23.84 10.85 -5.81
CA PRO A 17 22.61 10.07 -5.97
C PRO A 17 22.14 10.01 -7.44
N CYS A 18 22.40 11.06 -8.22
CA CYS A 18 22.03 11.07 -9.64
C CYS A 18 22.91 10.17 -10.51
N ILE A 19 24.20 10.01 -10.15
CA ILE A 19 25.09 9.03 -10.81
C ILE A 19 24.63 7.61 -10.47
N ASP A 20 24.36 7.33 -9.20
CA ASP A 20 23.96 6.00 -8.76
C ASP A 20 22.58 5.57 -9.32
N ALA A 21 21.72 6.54 -9.67
CA ALA A 21 20.46 6.33 -10.35
C ALA A 21 20.60 5.87 -11.81
N GLN A 22 21.74 6.09 -12.45
CA GLN A 22 22.00 5.65 -13.82
C GLN A 22 22.24 4.13 -13.91
N PHE A 23 22.55 3.49 -12.79
CA PHE A 23 22.80 2.05 -12.73
C PHE A 23 21.51 1.31 -12.38
N GLU A 24 20.82 0.85 -13.42
CA GLU A 24 19.62 0.02 -13.24
C GLU A 24 19.96 -1.31 -12.56
N ARG A 25 19.21 -1.64 -11.52
CA ARG A 25 19.37 -2.87 -10.74
C ARG A 25 18.12 -3.70 -10.88
N LYS A 26 18.31 -4.96 -11.31
CA LYS A 26 17.21 -5.90 -11.47
C LYS A 26 16.49 -6.13 -10.14
N PRO A 27 15.15 -5.97 -10.07
CA PRO A 27 14.38 -6.35 -8.91
C PRO A 27 14.54 -7.84 -8.59
N LYS A 28 14.44 -8.19 -7.31
CA LYS A 28 14.50 -9.57 -6.82
C LYS A 28 13.20 -9.96 -6.15
N VAL A 29 12.48 -10.90 -6.76
CA VAL A 29 11.23 -11.44 -6.21
C VAL A 29 11.51 -12.13 -4.88
N ILE A 30 10.64 -11.89 -3.90
CA ILE A 30 10.68 -12.56 -2.60
C ILE A 30 9.79 -13.79 -2.71
N ASP A 31 10.36 -14.96 -2.44
CA ASP A 31 9.64 -16.24 -2.49
C ASP A 31 8.73 -16.43 -1.27
N LYS A 32 7.74 -15.56 -1.15
CA LYS A 32 6.68 -15.61 -0.14
C LYS A 32 5.38 -15.19 -0.80
N LYS A 33 4.45 -16.14 -0.91
CA LYS A 33 3.09 -15.87 -1.40
C LYS A 33 2.24 -15.29 -0.26
N LEU A 34 1.52 -14.22 -0.56
CA LEU A 34 0.61 -13.54 0.35
C LEU A 34 -0.81 -13.68 -0.22
N LEU A 35 -1.55 -14.67 0.26
CA LEU A 35 -2.91 -14.96 -0.16
C LEU A 35 -3.89 -14.25 0.77
N PHE A 36 -4.64 -13.30 0.23
CA PHE A 36 -5.76 -12.67 0.89
C PHE A 36 -7.05 -13.40 0.52
N GLU A 37 -7.85 -13.74 1.51
CA GLU A 37 -9.12 -14.45 1.34
C GLU A 37 -10.21 -13.66 2.07
N LEU A 38 -11.16 -13.14 1.31
CA LEU A 38 -12.32 -12.40 1.79
C LEU A 38 -13.56 -13.31 1.69
N GLU A 39 -14.28 -13.49 2.79
CA GLU A 39 -15.54 -14.22 2.82
C GLU A 39 -16.64 -13.33 3.39
N LEU A 40 -17.66 -13.06 2.57
CA LEU A 40 -18.82 -12.26 2.96
C LEU A 40 -19.83 -13.13 3.72
N LYS A 41 -20.71 -12.50 4.52
CA LYS A 41 -21.76 -13.19 5.29
C LYS A 41 -22.68 -14.08 4.44
N ASN A 42 -22.90 -13.73 3.18
CA ASN A 42 -23.72 -14.52 2.24
C ASN A 42 -22.97 -15.73 1.63
N GLY A 43 -21.75 -16.02 2.09
CA GLY A 43 -20.94 -17.14 1.62
C GLY A 43 -20.14 -16.86 0.35
N LEU A 44 -20.24 -15.66 -0.24
CA LEU A 44 -19.39 -15.27 -1.37
C LEU A 44 -17.94 -15.16 -0.91
N ARG A 45 -17.04 -15.77 -1.69
CA ARG A 45 -15.61 -15.82 -1.41
C ARG A 45 -14.82 -15.20 -2.55
N PHE A 46 -13.85 -14.38 -2.18
CA PHE A 46 -12.95 -13.69 -3.09
C PHE A 46 -11.53 -13.90 -2.59
N SER A 47 -10.57 -14.02 -3.51
CA SER A 47 -9.18 -14.16 -3.10
C SER A 47 -8.25 -13.43 -4.06
N ARG A 48 -7.12 -12.98 -3.53
CA ARG A 48 -6.06 -12.34 -4.29
C ARG A 48 -4.71 -12.78 -3.76
N THR A 49 -3.82 -13.19 -4.65
CA THR A 49 -2.43 -13.47 -4.32
C THR A 49 -1.57 -12.25 -4.65
N MET A 50 -0.86 -11.73 -3.65
CA MET A 50 0.15 -10.69 -3.81
C MET A 50 1.54 -11.32 -3.80
N LYS A 51 2.40 -10.85 -4.71
CA LYS A 51 3.83 -11.17 -4.77
C LYS A 51 4.63 -9.90 -4.57
N CYS A 52 5.66 -9.95 -3.74
CA CYS A 52 6.51 -8.81 -3.45
C CYS A 52 7.91 -8.99 -4.04
N GLU A 53 8.56 -7.88 -4.37
CA GLU A 53 9.95 -7.84 -4.80
C GLU A 53 10.73 -6.73 -4.08
N ARG A 54 12.03 -6.95 -3.93
CA ARG A 54 12.97 -5.89 -3.60
C ARG A 54 13.37 -5.18 -4.87
N TYR A 55 13.20 -3.87 -4.92
CA TYR A 55 13.65 -3.03 -6.03
C TYR A 55 14.55 -1.92 -5.51
N TYR A 56 15.40 -1.41 -6.39
CA TYR A 56 16.23 -0.26 -6.08
C TYR A 56 15.47 1.00 -6.49
N ASP A 57 15.03 1.77 -5.51
CA ASP A 57 14.38 3.05 -5.73
C ASP A 57 15.46 4.11 -5.91
N ALA A 58 15.73 4.43 -7.17
CA ALA A 58 16.71 5.41 -7.55
C ALA A 58 16.02 6.76 -7.75
N MET A 59 16.22 7.67 -6.79
CA MET A 59 15.79 9.05 -6.86
C MET A 59 17.02 9.96 -6.92
N CYS A 60 17.15 10.72 -8.00
CA CYS A 60 18.07 11.86 -8.10
C CYS A 60 17.55 13.02 -7.21
N ALA A 61 17.46 12.77 -5.90
CA ALA A 61 16.85 13.64 -4.90
C ALA A 61 17.53 13.49 -3.53
N ALA A 62 17.29 14.44 -2.62
CA ALA A 62 17.90 14.48 -1.28
C ALA A 62 17.58 13.26 -0.39
N ARG A 63 16.46 12.57 -0.65
CA ARG A 63 16.10 11.32 0.05
C ARG A 63 17.00 10.13 -0.33
N GLY A 64 17.77 10.28 -1.42
CA GLY A 64 18.75 9.31 -1.87
C GLY A 64 18.14 8.07 -2.51
N ASN A 65 19.03 7.18 -2.96
CA ASN A 65 18.66 5.91 -3.55
C ASN A 65 18.66 4.82 -2.48
N SER A 66 17.70 3.88 -2.53
CA SER A 66 17.61 2.85 -1.51
C SER A 66 16.92 1.59 -2.00
N TRP A 67 17.18 0.46 -1.33
CA TRP A 67 16.41 -0.76 -1.56
C TRP A 67 15.06 -0.68 -0.86
N GLN A 68 13.99 -0.80 -1.64
CA GLN A 68 12.61 -0.71 -1.19
C GLN A 68 11.85 -2.01 -1.50
N LEU A 69 10.64 -2.12 -0.96
CA LEU A 69 9.72 -3.24 -1.20
C LEU A 69 8.51 -2.75 -1.99
N ARG A 70 8.07 -3.54 -2.97
CA ARG A 70 6.85 -3.26 -3.75
C ARG A 70 6.18 -4.55 -4.20
N GLU A 71 4.93 -4.45 -4.63
CA GLU A 71 4.28 -5.53 -5.38
C GLU A 71 4.96 -5.70 -6.75
N VAL A 72 5.12 -6.95 -7.18
CA VAL A 72 5.70 -7.27 -8.50
C VAL A 72 4.90 -6.57 -9.60
N GLY A 73 5.60 -5.85 -10.47
CA GLY A 73 4.98 -5.06 -11.55
C GLY A 73 4.52 -3.65 -11.14
N SER A 74 4.60 -3.29 -9.85
CA SER A 74 4.44 -1.90 -9.45
C SER A 74 5.67 -1.07 -9.85
N GLY A 75 5.48 0.20 -10.19
CA GLY A 75 6.59 1.15 -10.40
C GLY A 75 7.20 1.66 -9.10
N VAL A 76 6.42 1.67 -8.01
CA VAL A 76 6.76 2.35 -6.74
C VAL A 76 6.31 1.51 -5.52
N SER A 77 6.90 1.77 -4.36
CA SER A 77 6.62 1.06 -3.09
C SER A 77 5.23 1.35 -2.52
N TYR A 78 4.77 2.60 -2.60
CA TYR A 78 3.51 3.08 -1.99
C TYR A 78 2.25 2.73 -2.79
N LYS A 79 2.40 2.11 -3.97
CA LYS A 79 1.24 1.71 -4.77
C LYS A 79 0.63 0.45 -4.17
N ARG A 80 -0.62 0.57 -3.73
CA ARG A 80 -1.43 -0.52 -3.19
C ARG A 80 -2.25 -1.16 -4.29
N SER A 81 -2.42 -2.47 -4.22
CA SER A 81 -3.42 -3.19 -5.04
C SER A 81 -4.72 -3.36 -4.29
N SER A 82 -5.77 -3.72 -5.02
CA SER A 82 -7.08 -3.98 -4.47
C SER A 82 -7.59 -5.38 -4.80
N LEU A 83 -8.46 -5.88 -3.93
CA LEU A 83 -9.31 -7.04 -4.15
C LEU A 83 -10.72 -6.55 -4.45
N GLU A 84 -11.16 -6.72 -5.68
CA GLU A 84 -12.50 -6.33 -6.12
C GLU A 84 -13.54 -7.37 -5.69
N PHE A 85 -14.69 -6.92 -5.20
CA PHE A 85 -15.80 -7.78 -4.82
C PHE A 85 -17.15 -7.07 -5.01
N THR A 86 -18.21 -7.87 -5.12
CA THR A 86 -19.59 -7.36 -5.18
C THR A 86 -20.25 -7.59 -3.83
N SER A 87 -20.79 -6.52 -3.23
CA SER A 87 -21.50 -6.59 -1.95
C SER A 87 -22.84 -7.30 -2.08
N ALA A 88 -23.49 -7.61 -0.94
CA ALA A 88 -24.84 -8.13 -0.92
C ALA A 88 -25.87 -7.17 -1.55
N THR A 89 -25.59 -5.86 -1.54
CA THR A 89 -26.41 -4.81 -2.19
C THR A 89 -26.14 -4.67 -3.69
N LYS A 90 -25.35 -5.57 -4.29
CA LYS A 90 -24.91 -5.55 -5.70
C LYS A 90 -24.03 -4.34 -6.06
N GLU A 91 -23.42 -3.71 -5.07
CA GLU A 91 -22.47 -2.62 -5.30
C GLU A 91 -21.08 -3.21 -5.53
N ARG A 92 -20.34 -2.65 -6.49
CA ARG A 92 -18.92 -2.98 -6.69
C ARG A 92 -18.08 -2.22 -5.69
N LEU A 93 -17.27 -2.94 -4.94
CA LEU A 93 -16.37 -2.42 -3.93
C LEU A 93 -14.97 -2.98 -4.14
N GLU A 94 -13.97 -2.22 -3.71
CA GLU A 94 -12.59 -2.67 -3.73
C GLU A 94 -11.99 -2.61 -2.33
N LEU A 95 -11.41 -3.71 -1.87
CA LEU A 95 -10.63 -3.75 -0.63
C LEU A 95 -9.17 -3.45 -0.96
N TYR A 96 -8.71 -2.26 -0.61
CA TYR A 96 -7.31 -1.87 -0.76
C TYR A 96 -6.43 -2.65 0.20
N LEU A 97 -5.46 -3.38 -0.33
CA LEU A 97 -4.56 -4.25 0.41
C LEU A 97 -3.35 -3.47 0.95
N PRO A 98 -2.75 -3.87 2.08
CA PRO A 98 -1.55 -3.24 2.63
C PRO A 98 -0.35 -3.34 1.66
N GLU A 99 0.63 -2.46 1.84
CA GLU A 99 1.85 -2.47 1.05
C GLU A 99 2.76 -3.66 1.40
N CYS A 100 3.63 -4.05 0.47
CA CYS A 100 4.59 -5.13 0.71
C CYS A 100 5.53 -4.85 1.90
N PHE A 101 5.84 -3.58 2.19
CA PHE A 101 6.60 -3.20 3.36
C PHE A 101 5.88 -3.58 4.66
N GLU A 102 4.61 -3.20 4.77
CA GLU A 102 3.74 -3.52 5.92
C GLU A 102 3.63 -5.04 6.12
N LEU A 103 3.52 -5.81 5.04
CA LEU A 103 3.32 -7.27 5.09
C LEU A 103 4.59 -8.07 5.43
N LEU A 104 5.78 -7.52 5.18
CA LEU A 104 7.05 -8.27 5.25
C LEU A 104 8.03 -7.74 6.29
N LYS A 105 7.95 -6.45 6.65
CA LYS A 105 8.95 -5.78 7.49
C LYS A 105 8.39 -5.14 8.74
N ARG A 106 7.09 -4.84 8.78
CA ARG A 106 6.47 -4.31 10.01
C ARG A 106 6.52 -5.36 11.13
N GLN A 107 6.82 -4.90 12.34
CA GLN A 107 6.83 -5.74 13.54
C GLN A 107 5.41 -5.99 14.08
N ALA A 108 4.55 -4.98 13.98
CA ALA A 108 3.15 -5.08 14.39
C ALA A 108 2.35 -6.00 13.46
N PRO A 109 1.45 -6.84 14.00
CA PRO A 109 0.52 -7.65 13.21
C PRO A 109 -0.31 -6.81 12.24
N ILE A 110 -0.71 -7.42 11.13
CA ILE A 110 -1.70 -6.83 10.23
C ILE A 110 -3.07 -6.86 10.92
N SER A 111 -3.79 -5.75 10.84
CA SER A 111 -5.12 -5.54 11.40
C SER A 111 -6.06 -4.97 10.35
N LEU A 112 -7.36 -4.95 10.63
CA LEU A 112 -8.35 -4.37 9.71
C LEU A 112 -8.14 -2.86 9.44
N LYS A 113 -7.43 -2.15 10.34
CA LYS A 113 -7.04 -0.74 10.14
C LYS A 113 -6.09 -0.52 8.98
N ASP A 114 -5.42 -1.56 8.51
CA ASP A 114 -4.49 -1.50 7.38
C ASP A 114 -5.21 -1.60 6.02
N PHE A 115 -6.53 -1.75 6.03
CA PHE A 115 -7.35 -1.91 4.85
C PHE A 115 -8.34 -0.76 4.71
N ASP A 116 -8.63 -0.42 3.47
CA ASP A 116 -9.63 0.60 3.12
C ASP A 116 -10.60 0.03 2.09
N ILE A 117 -11.80 0.59 2.05
CA ILE A 117 -12.76 0.31 0.98
C ILE A 117 -12.75 1.46 -0.01
N ILE A 118 -12.66 1.15 -1.30
CA ILE A 118 -12.95 2.08 -2.37
C ILE A 118 -14.34 1.78 -2.93
N LYS A 119 -15.16 2.83 -3.03
CA LYS A 119 -16.48 2.79 -3.68
C LYS A 119 -16.58 3.97 -4.63
N ASN A 120 -16.74 3.71 -5.92
CA ASN A 120 -16.86 4.75 -6.96
C ASN A 120 -15.72 5.80 -6.92
N GLY A 121 -14.49 5.38 -6.62
CA GLY A 121 -13.32 6.24 -6.48
C GLY A 121 -13.19 6.97 -5.14
N GLU A 122 -14.21 6.91 -4.27
CA GLU A 122 -14.14 7.44 -2.91
C GLU A 122 -13.54 6.40 -1.95
N ARG A 123 -12.64 6.86 -1.07
CA ARG A 123 -11.95 6.02 -0.08
C ARG A 123 -12.60 6.13 1.29
N PHE A 124 -12.91 4.97 1.87
CA PHE A 124 -13.48 4.81 3.20
C PHE A 124 -12.46 4.10 4.09
N TYR A 125 -12.06 4.77 5.16
CA TYR A 125 -11.10 4.27 6.13
C TYR A 125 -11.78 3.37 7.15
N TYR A 126 -11.09 2.35 7.62
CA TYR A 126 -11.60 1.52 8.71
C TYR A 126 -11.81 2.34 9.99
N ALA A 127 -13.00 2.24 10.58
CA ALA A 127 -13.36 2.93 11.81
C ALA A 127 -13.38 1.96 13.00
N GLU A 128 -14.29 0.99 12.95
CA GLU A 128 -14.57 0.10 14.07
C GLU A 128 -15.26 -1.20 13.62
N SER A 129 -15.38 -2.13 14.56
CA SER A 129 -16.08 -3.41 14.37
C SER A 129 -16.98 -3.73 15.56
N HIS A 130 -18.16 -4.29 15.27
CA HIS A 130 -19.03 -4.94 16.23
C HIS A 130 -19.22 -6.41 15.84
N GLY A 131 -18.39 -7.29 16.39
CA GLY A 131 -18.31 -8.69 15.96
C GLY A 131 -17.78 -8.79 14.53
N ASN A 132 -18.54 -9.44 13.63
CA ASN A 132 -18.17 -9.57 12.22
C ASN A 132 -18.66 -8.40 11.35
N LEU A 133 -19.30 -7.39 11.94
CA LEU A 133 -19.75 -6.19 11.23
C LEU A 133 -18.67 -5.12 11.33
N HIS A 134 -18.07 -4.78 10.18
CA HIS A 134 -17.00 -3.81 10.05
C HIS A 134 -17.53 -2.51 9.46
N VAL A 135 -17.14 -1.39 10.05
CA VAL A 135 -17.56 -0.04 9.66
C VAL A 135 -16.38 0.69 9.03
N PHE A 136 -16.58 1.17 7.81
CA PHE A 136 -15.65 2.04 7.09
C PHE A 136 -16.31 3.39 6.89
N GLN A 137 -15.53 4.48 6.99
CA GLN A 137 -16.06 5.84 6.94
C GLN A 137 -15.22 6.79 6.09
N SER A 138 -15.90 7.76 5.50
CA SER A 138 -15.34 8.88 4.75
C SER A 138 -16.03 10.17 5.21
N GLY A 139 -15.30 11.29 5.19
CA GLY A 139 -15.81 12.57 5.66
C GLY A 139 -15.97 12.66 7.18
N GLY A 140 -16.97 13.40 7.65
CA GLY A 140 -17.25 13.62 9.07
C GLY A 140 -16.30 14.58 9.79
N TYR A 141 -15.49 15.33 9.04
CA TYR A 141 -14.65 16.40 9.59
C TYR A 141 -15.23 17.77 9.23
N LYS A 142 -15.47 18.60 10.25
CA LYS A 142 -16.13 19.92 10.13
C LYS A 142 -17.51 19.77 9.45
N ASP A 143 -17.75 20.51 8.37
CA ASP A 143 -19.02 20.56 7.66
C ASP A 143 -19.16 19.45 6.59
N ILE A 144 -18.20 18.53 6.49
CA ILE A 144 -18.26 17.42 5.53
C ILE A 144 -19.14 16.30 6.11
N PRO A 145 -20.21 15.89 5.42
CA PRO A 145 -21.06 14.79 5.86
C PRO A 145 -20.27 13.50 6.12
N LEU A 146 -20.70 12.74 7.13
CA LEU A 146 -20.13 11.42 7.41
C LEU A 146 -20.83 10.37 6.54
N HIS A 147 -20.05 9.70 5.69
CA HIS A 147 -20.51 8.55 4.92
C HIS A 147 -19.95 7.27 5.52
N GLN A 148 -20.80 6.24 5.63
CA GLN A 148 -20.41 4.96 6.20
C GLN A 148 -20.77 3.79 5.29
N ILE A 149 -19.86 2.82 5.24
CA ILE A 149 -20.06 1.51 4.63
C ILE A 149 -19.96 0.47 5.74
N LYS A 150 -21.02 -0.33 5.92
CA LYS A 150 -21.08 -1.39 6.91
C LYS A 150 -21.07 -2.74 6.20
N LEU A 151 -20.07 -3.57 6.45
CA LEU A 151 -19.88 -4.84 5.77
C LEU A 151 -19.68 -5.97 6.77
N SER A 152 -20.40 -7.06 6.57
CA SER A 152 -20.16 -8.29 7.33
C SER A 152 -19.26 -9.23 6.55
N PHE A 153 -18.00 -9.35 6.96
CA PHE A 153 -17.02 -10.24 6.32
C PHE A 153 -15.98 -10.78 7.29
N SER A 154 -15.30 -11.84 6.85
CA SER A 154 -14.04 -12.31 7.43
C SER A 154 -12.92 -12.18 6.40
N LEU A 155 -11.74 -11.79 6.86
CA LEU A 155 -10.57 -11.60 6.01
C LEU A 155 -9.41 -12.42 6.57
N LYS A 156 -8.77 -13.22 5.73
CA LYS A 156 -7.61 -14.02 6.09
C LYS A 156 -6.40 -13.64 5.25
N LEU A 157 -5.23 -13.69 5.86
CA LEU A 157 -3.93 -13.63 5.19
C LEU A 157 -3.21 -14.95 5.43
N ASN A 158 -2.95 -15.71 4.37
CA ASN A 158 -2.34 -17.04 4.42
C ASN A 158 -3.05 -17.95 5.44
N GLY A 159 -4.38 -18.00 5.38
CA GLY A 159 -5.23 -18.79 6.29
C GLY A 159 -5.40 -18.23 7.71
N LYS A 160 -4.66 -17.18 8.11
CA LYS A 160 -4.80 -16.55 9.43
C LYS A 160 -5.82 -15.43 9.38
N LEU A 161 -6.81 -15.46 10.28
CA LEU A 161 -7.81 -14.41 10.41
C LEU A 161 -7.17 -13.08 10.83
N ILE A 162 -7.50 -12.02 10.10
CA ILE A 162 -7.16 -10.64 10.43
C ILE A 162 -8.24 -10.08 11.35
N LYS A 163 -7.81 -9.46 12.45
CA LYS A 163 -8.69 -8.87 13.46
C LYS A 163 -8.64 -7.35 13.42
#